data_AF-A0A497KJX3-F1
#
_entry.id   AF-A0A497KJX3-F1
#
_cell.length_a   1.000
_cell.length_b   1.000
_cell.length_c   1.000
_cell.angle_alpha   90.00
_cell.angle_beta   90.00
_cell.angle_gamma   90.00
#
_symmetry.space_group_name_H-M   'P 1'
#
loop_
_entity.id
_entity.type
_entity.pdbx_description
1 polymer ?
#
loop_
_entity_poly.entity_id
_entity_poly.type
_entity_poly.pdbx_seq_one_letter_code
_entity_poly.pdbx_strand_id
1 'polypeptide(L)'
;MKTSIIPKFYNLSLDERLKIVADFAGLTEEEMLTLKNSGSLPLDIADRMIENVVGVMHIPLGIAVNFIINGKPYMIPMAIEEPSVVAAASHAAKLAAAKGGFYTSSTEPMMIGQIQVIGVKDPYRAKMDILLEKNKILEKANEKDPVLVGLGGGAKDLNVKVLDTFRGPMLIVELHVDCKDAM
;
A
#
# COMPACT_ATOMS: atom_id res chain seq x y z
N MET A 1 17.64 -22.30 5.25
CA MET A 1 16.36 -21.60 5.52
C MET A 1 16.71 -20.18 5.91
N LYS A 2 16.19 -19.15 5.23
CA LYS A 2 16.43 -17.75 5.62
C LYS A 2 15.71 -17.49 6.96
N THR A 3 16.30 -16.70 7.86
CA THR A 3 15.68 -16.34 9.14
C THR A 3 15.69 -14.83 9.32
N SER A 4 14.60 -14.27 9.85
CA SER A 4 14.53 -12.87 10.29
C SER A 4 14.86 -12.73 11.77
N ILE A 5 15.05 -13.83 12.51
CA ILE A 5 15.36 -13.81 13.95
C ILE A 5 16.84 -13.51 14.14
N ILE A 6 17.17 -12.28 14.54
CA ILE A 6 18.57 -11.82 14.65
C ILE A 6 18.83 -11.23 16.03
N PRO A 7 19.48 -12.00 16.93
CA PRO A 7 19.84 -11.53 18.26
C PRO A 7 20.76 -10.31 18.18
N LYS A 8 20.48 -9.31 19.02
CA LYS A 8 21.35 -8.13 19.20
C LYS A 8 21.69 -7.39 17.90
N PHE A 9 20.79 -7.41 16.90
CA PHE A 9 20.98 -6.70 15.62
C PHE A 9 21.33 -5.21 15.79
N TYR A 10 20.75 -4.55 16.79
CA TYR A 10 21.01 -3.15 17.11
C TYR A 10 22.42 -2.86 17.65
N ASN A 11 23.15 -3.88 18.11
CA ASN A 11 24.55 -3.73 18.56
C ASN A 11 25.55 -3.81 17.40
N LEU A 12 25.11 -4.23 16.21
CA LEU A 12 25.97 -4.39 15.04
C LEU A 12 26.25 -3.03 14.39
N SER A 13 27.42 -2.93 13.77
CA SER A 13 27.77 -1.80 12.90
C SER A 13 26.78 -1.67 11.73
N LEU A 14 26.77 -0.52 11.07
CA LEU A 14 25.92 -0.30 9.90
C LEU A 14 26.25 -1.30 8.77
N ASP A 15 27.52 -1.58 8.54
CA ASP A 15 27.97 -2.50 7.48
C ASP A 15 27.56 -3.95 7.75
N GLU A 16 27.69 -4.41 9.00
CA GLU A 16 27.24 -5.74 9.41
C GLU A 16 25.72 -5.88 9.27
N ARG A 17 24.97 -4.85 9.69
CA ARG A 17 23.51 -4.83 9.51
C ARG A 17 23.12 -4.90 8.04
N LEU A 18 23.76 -4.09 7.19
CA LEU A 18 23.46 -4.08 5.76
C LEU A 18 23.80 -5.41 5.10
N LYS A 19 24.94 -6.03 5.44
CA LYS A 19 25.32 -7.34 4.90
C LYS A 19 24.29 -8.41 5.25
N ILE A 20 23.83 -8.45 6.49
CA ILE A 20 22.78 -9.37 6.93
C ILE A 20 21.47 -9.16 6.15
N VAL A 21 21.08 -7.90 5.95
CA VAL A 21 19.88 -7.54 5.18
C VAL A 21 20.03 -7.94 3.72
N ALA A 22 21.21 -7.69 3.13
CA ALA A 22 21.52 -8.07 1.76
C ALA A 22 21.46 -9.58 1.55
N ASP A 23 22.07 -10.37 2.43
CA ASP A 23 22.02 -11.84 2.39
C ASP A 23 20.58 -12.35 2.53
N PHE A 24 19.79 -11.72 3.41
CA PHE A 24 18.39 -12.07 3.62
C PHE A 24 17.52 -11.75 2.40
N ALA A 25 17.62 -10.54 1.84
CA ALA A 25 16.81 -10.09 0.71
C ALA A 25 17.35 -10.56 -0.65
N GLY A 26 18.60 -11.02 -0.72
CA GLY A 26 19.29 -11.36 -1.97
C GLY A 26 19.68 -10.11 -2.76
N LEU A 27 20.11 -9.05 -2.06
CA LEU A 27 20.50 -7.79 -2.70
C LEU A 27 21.84 -7.93 -3.42
N THR A 28 21.96 -7.23 -4.53
CA THR A 28 23.19 -7.02 -5.27
C THR A 28 24.10 -5.99 -4.57
N GLU A 29 25.37 -5.97 -4.96
CA GLU A 29 26.32 -4.95 -4.46
C GLU A 29 25.87 -3.53 -4.82
N GLU A 30 25.28 -3.34 -6.00
CA GLU A 30 24.72 -2.06 -6.45
C GLU A 30 23.58 -1.59 -5.54
N GLU A 31 22.63 -2.47 -5.21
CA GLU A 31 21.53 -2.15 -4.31
C GLU A 31 22.01 -1.84 -2.88
N MET A 32 23.04 -2.54 -2.40
CA MET A 32 23.69 -2.23 -1.12
C MET A 32 24.33 -0.84 -1.14
N LEU A 33 24.98 -0.46 -2.24
CA LEU A 33 25.55 0.88 -2.40
C LEU A 33 24.45 1.95 -2.44
N THR A 34 23.32 1.68 -3.10
CA THR A 34 22.15 2.57 -3.11
C THR A 34 21.62 2.80 -1.69
N LEU A 35 21.54 1.76 -0.85
CA LEU A 35 21.10 1.91 0.55
C LEU A 35 22.08 2.71 1.43
N LYS A 36 23.38 2.68 1.12
CA LYS A 36 24.39 3.52 1.80
C LYS A 36 24.38 4.96 1.34
N ASN A 37 23.89 5.22 0.13
CA ASN A 37 23.86 6.54 -0.45
C ASN A 37 22.77 7.39 0.23
N SER A 38 23.17 8.35 1.07
CA SER A 38 22.28 9.29 1.73
C SER A 38 21.64 10.32 0.78
N GLY A 39 21.74 10.12 -0.53
CA GLY A 39 21.13 10.91 -1.61
C GLY A 39 20.69 10.00 -2.77
N SER A 40 20.12 8.83 -2.46
CA SER A 40 19.78 7.78 -3.43
C SER A 40 18.70 8.18 -4.44
N LEU A 41 18.00 9.31 -4.25
CA LEU A 41 17.03 9.86 -5.20
C LEU A 41 17.67 10.99 -6.02
N PRO A 42 17.97 10.77 -7.31
CA PRO A 42 18.46 11.81 -8.21
C PRO A 42 17.50 13.00 -8.32
N LEU A 43 18.03 14.22 -8.42
CA LEU A 43 17.22 15.45 -8.47
C LEU A 43 16.34 15.54 -9.72
N ASP A 44 16.76 14.97 -10.84
CA ASP A 44 15.96 14.92 -12.08
C ASP A 44 14.76 13.97 -11.94
N ILE A 45 14.88 12.92 -11.14
CA ILE A 45 13.75 12.06 -10.77
C ILE A 45 12.84 12.80 -9.80
N ALA A 46 13.40 13.43 -8.75
CA ALA A 46 12.64 14.21 -7.78
C ALA A 46 11.80 15.31 -8.46
N ASP A 47 12.39 16.06 -9.40
CA ASP A 47 11.74 17.14 -10.18
C ASP A 47 10.57 16.64 -11.05
N ARG A 48 10.53 15.35 -11.39
CA ARG A 48 9.40 14.72 -12.10
C ARG A 48 8.33 14.16 -11.17
N MET A 49 8.63 13.99 -9.88
CA MET A 49 7.70 13.41 -8.91
C MET A 49 6.71 14.43 -8.37
N ILE A 50 7.15 15.67 -8.13
CA ILE A 50 6.33 16.77 -7.58
C ILE A 50 6.73 18.12 -8.18
N GLU A 51 5.91 19.15 -7.98
CA GLU A 51 6.20 20.51 -8.45
C GLU A 51 7.17 21.27 -7.55
N ASN A 52 7.87 22.28 -8.12
CA ASN A 52 8.72 23.24 -7.40
C ASN A 52 9.85 22.61 -6.56
N VAL A 53 10.49 21.56 -7.06
CA VAL A 53 11.58 20.87 -6.37
C VAL A 53 12.82 21.77 -6.27
N VAL A 54 13.34 21.91 -5.05
CA VAL A 54 14.61 22.60 -4.75
C VAL A 54 15.61 21.71 -4.00
N GLY A 55 15.23 20.47 -3.70
CA GLY A 55 16.06 19.51 -2.97
C GLY A 55 15.27 18.29 -2.50
N VAL A 56 15.94 17.42 -1.72
CA VAL A 56 15.37 16.19 -1.16
C VAL A 56 15.58 16.19 0.36
N MET A 57 14.57 15.76 1.11
CA MET A 57 14.65 15.55 2.55
C MET A 57 14.82 14.06 2.86
N HIS A 58 15.86 13.72 3.61
CA HIS A 58 16.17 12.34 3.99
C HIS A 58 15.62 12.00 5.37
N ILE A 59 15.16 10.77 5.53
CA ILE A 59 14.70 10.21 6.80
C ILE A 59 15.49 8.92 7.10
N PRO A 60 15.85 8.62 8.36
CA PRO A 60 16.55 7.38 8.68
C PRO A 60 15.76 6.14 8.23
N LEU A 61 16.45 5.21 7.56
CA LEU A 61 15.91 3.91 7.17
C LEU A 61 16.42 2.83 8.14
N GLY A 62 15.52 2.33 8.99
CA GLY A 62 15.75 1.19 9.86
C GLY A 62 15.16 -0.09 9.29
N ILE A 63 15.64 -1.24 9.77
CA ILE A 63 15.04 -2.55 9.47
C ILE A 63 14.53 -3.16 10.78
N ALA A 64 13.23 -3.41 10.85
CA ALA A 64 12.66 -4.19 11.93
C ALA A 64 12.80 -5.69 11.64
N VAL A 65 13.32 -6.41 12.63
CA VAL A 65 13.69 -7.84 12.54
C VAL A 65 12.76 -8.71 13.39
N ASN A 66 12.90 -10.03 13.28
CA ASN A 66 12.15 -11.07 13.99
C ASN A 66 10.70 -11.30 13.55
N PHE A 67 10.22 -10.63 12.50
CA PHE A 67 8.86 -10.86 12.00
C PHE A 67 8.76 -12.22 11.32
N ILE A 68 7.75 -12.99 11.73
CA ILE A 68 7.26 -14.19 11.06
C ILE A 68 5.77 -13.94 10.79
N ILE A 69 5.36 -13.93 9.53
CA ILE A 69 3.98 -13.70 9.11
C ILE A 69 3.54 -14.90 8.28
N ASN A 70 2.46 -15.56 8.69
CA ASN A 70 1.96 -16.78 8.06
C ASN A 70 3.06 -17.85 7.90
N GLY A 71 3.90 -18.01 8.93
CA GLY A 71 5.02 -18.95 8.95
C GLY A 71 6.24 -18.55 8.11
N LYS A 72 6.21 -17.40 7.43
CA LYS A 72 7.33 -16.91 6.60
C LYS A 72 8.10 -15.79 7.31
N PRO A 73 9.44 -15.83 7.34
CA PRO A 73 10.24 -14.76 7.94
C PRO A 73 10.26 -13.52 7.04
N TYR A 74 10.19 -12.33 7.65
CA TYR A 74 10.28 -11.03 6.99
C TYR A 74 11.22 -10.09 7.74
N MET A 75 11.91 -9.23 6.98
CA MET A 75 12.58 -8.03 7.48
C MET A 75 11.81 -6.83 6.94
N ILE A 76 11.38 -5.93 7.83
CA ILE A 76 10.47 -4.84 7.47
C ILE A 76 11.23 -3.51 7.44
N PRO A 77 11.37 -2.86 6.26
CA PRO A 77 11.95 -1.53 6.17
C PRO A 77 11.05 -0.50 6.83
N MET A 78 11.63 0.43 7.60
CA MET A 78 10.93 1.50 8.30
C MET A 78 11.69 2.82 8.11
N ALA A 79 11.10 3.74 7.36
CA ALA A 79 11.60 5.09 7.16
C ALA A 79 10.95 6.02 8.20
N ILE A 80 11.67 6.34 9.28
CA ILE A 80 11.14 7.07 10.44
C ILE A 80 12.25 7.77 11.25
N GLU A 81 11.96 8.94 11.81
CA GLU A 81 12.88 9.73 12.64
C GLU A 81 12.73 9.45 14.15
N GLU A 82 11.58 8.94 14.58
CA GLU A 82 11.28 8.71 15.99
C GLU A 82 12.14 7.57 16.58
N PRO A 83 12.92 7.84 17.66
CA PRO A 83 13.70 6.79 18.29
C PRO A 83 12.81 5.72 18.91
N SER A 84 13.39 4.55 19.19
CA SER A 84 12.72 3.40 19.81
C SER A 84 11.65 2.68 18.98
N VAL A 85 11.01 3.30 17.98
CA VAL A 85 9.92 2.66 17.20
C VAL A 85 10.37 1.35 16.55
N VAL A 86 11.47 1.37 15.79
CA VAL A 86 12.03 0.19 15.12
C VAL A 86 12.44 -0.88 16.13
N ALA A 87 12.98 -0.46 17.28
CA ALA A 87 13.42 -1.36 18.35
C ALA A 87 12.22 -2.05 19.03
N ALA A 88 11.17 -1.28 19.34
CA ALA A 88 9.93 -1.78 19.93
C ALA A 88 9.23 -2.76 18.98
N ALA A 89 9.10 -2.43 17.70
CA ALA A 89 8.56 -3.32 16.68
C ALA A 89 9.32 -4.65 16.61
N SER A 90 10.67 -4.58 16.55
CA SER A 90 11.53 -5.77 16.52
C SER A 90 11.43 -6.62 17.78
N HIS A 91 11.32 -5.98 18.95
CA HIS A 91 11.18 -6.67 20.23
C HIS A 91 9.83 -7.38 20.34
N ALA A 92 8.73 -6.69 19.99
CA ALA A 92 7.39 -7.27 19.96
C ALA A 92 7.33 -8.46 18.98
N ALA A 93 7.91 -8.32 17.79
CA ALA A 93 7.99 -9.41 16.82
C ALA A 93 8.78 -10.61 17.35
N LYS A 94 9.86 -10.40 18.11
CA LYS A 94 10.60 -11.49 18.77
C LYS A 94 9.73 -12.25 19.77
N LEU A 95 8.95 -11.53 20.59
CA LEU A 95 8.02 -12.15 21.54
C LEU A 95 6.92 -12.96 20.82
N ALA A 96 6.39 -12.41 19.72
CA ALA A 96 5.40 -13.10 18.90
C ALA A 96 6.00 -14.34 18.20
N ALA A 97 7.22 -14.26 17.71
CA ALA A 97 7.93 -15.37 17.05
C ALA A 97 8.06 -16.59 17.98
N ALA A 98 8.28 -16.38 19.28
CA ALA A 98 8.31 -17.46 20.27
C ALA A 98 6.98 -18.23 20.40
N LYS A 99 5.87 -17.64 19.93
CA LYS A 99 4.52 -18.23 19.88
C LYS A 99 4.06 -18.59 18.46
N GLY A 100 4.97 -18.62 17.48
CA GLY A 100 4.67 -18.97 16.09
C GLY A 100 4.49 -17.78 15.13
N GLY A 101 4.69 -16.55 15.60
CA GLY A 101 4.61 -15.34 14.79
C GLY A 101 3.19 -14.77 14.67
N PHE A 102 2.97 -14.01 13.62
CA PHE A 102 1.69 -13.39 13.28
C PHE A 102 0.97 -14.19 12.20
N TYR A 103 -0.36 -14.23 12.28
CA TYR A 103 -1.21 -14.80 11.25
C TYR A 103 -2.10 -13.71 10.69
N THR A 104 -2.16 -13.59 9.37
CA THR A 104 -2.89 -12.53 8.67
C THR A 104 -3.62 -13.07 7.45
N SER A 105 -4.70 -12.39 7.09
CA SER A 105 -5.46 -12.56 5.85
C SER A 105 -5.96 -11.19 5.40
N SER A 106 -6.25 -11.04 4.11
CA SER A 106 -6.82 -9.82 3.54
C SER A 106 -8.07 -10.14 2.71
N THR A 107 -8.91 -9.13 2.50
CA THR A 107 -9.93 -9.18 1.44
C THR A 107 -9.26 -9.07 0.07
N GLU A 108 -10.08 -9.18 -0.98
CA GLU A 108 -9.70 -8.74 -2.34
C GLU A 108 -9.29 -7.24 -2.32
N PRO A 109 -8.38 -6.80 -3.21
CA PRO A 109 -7.89 -5.41 -3.27
C PRO A 109 -8.91 -4.49 -3.96
N MET A 110 -10.06 -4.34 -3.31
CA MET A 110 -11.20 -3.58 -3.80
C MET A 110 -11.13 -2.11 -3.37
N MET A 111 -11.00 -1.21 -4.35
CA MET A 111 -11.09 0.23 -4.17
C MET A 111 -12.48 0.75 -4.53
N ILE A 112 -12.88 1.86 -3.92
CA ILE A 112 -14.17 2.52 -4.17
C ILE A 112 -13.92 3.86 -4.85
N GLY A 113 -14.36 3.99 -6.10
CA GLY A 113 -14.46 5.26 -6.81
C GLY A 113 -15.88 5.83 -6.70
N GLN A 114 -16.02 7.10 -6.31
CA GLN A 114 -17.33 7.73 -6.13
C GLN A 114 -17.64 8.75 -7.23
N ILE A 115 -18.85 8.67 -7.78
CA ILE A 115 -19.42 9.67 -8.69
C ILE A 115 -20.60 10.32 -7.96
N GLN A 116 -20.45 11.61 -7.66
CA GLN A 116 -21.50 12.40 -7.03
C GLN A 116 -22.38 13.06 -8.09
N VAL A 117 -23.69 12.84 -8.01
CA VAL A 117 -24.71 13.45 -8.86
C VAL A 117 -25.62 14.33 -8.00
N ILE A 118 -25.78 15.59 -8.39
CA ILE A 118 -26.56 16.61 -7.69
C ILE A 118 -27.67 17.16 -8.59
N GLY A 119 -28.65 17.85 -7.99
CA GLY A 119 -29.77 18.45 -8.74
C GLY A 119 -30.75 17.41 -9.31
N VAL A 120 -30.74 16.19 -8.79
CA VAL A 120 -31.65 15.13 -9.21
C VAL A 120 -33.02 15.36 -8.56
N LYS A 121 -34.05 15.57 -9.38
CA LYS A 121 -35.42 15.85 -8.90
C LYS A 121 -36.01 14.70 -8.07
N ASP A 122 -35.73 13.45 -8.48
CA ASP A 122 -36.13 12.23 -7.77
C ASP A 122 -34.92 11.30 -7.64
N PRO A 123 -34.10 11.45 -6.58
CA PRO A 123 -32.86 10.69 -6.41
C PRO A 123 -33.11 9.20 -6.16
N TYR A 124 -34.25 8.83 -5.57
CA TYR A 124 -34.59 7.44 -5.31
C TYR A 124 -34.97 6.71 -6.59
N ARG A 125 -35.72 7.34 -7.49
CA ARG A 125 -35.95 6.80 -8.83
C ARG A 125 -34.65 6.70 -9.63
N ALA A 126 -33.85 7.76 -9.65
CA ALA A 126 -32.56 7.75 -10.37
C ALA A 126 -31.61 6.65 -9.85
N LYS A 127 -31.61 6.39 -8.54
CA LYS A 127 -30.92 5.25 -7.94
C LYS A 127 -31.35 3.93 -8.58
N MET A 128 -32.65 3.69 -8.72
CA MET A 128 -33.17 2.46 -9.32
C MET A 128 -32.79 2.36 -10.81
N ASP A 129 -32.90 3.47 -11.55
CA ASP A 129 -32.52 3.52 -12.96
C ASP A 129 -31.03 3.17 -13.17
N ILE A 130 -30.13 3.66 -12.30
CA ILE A 130 -28.69 3.32 -12.35
C ILE A 130 -28.45 1.86 -12.02
N LEU A 131 -29.14 1.31 -11.01
CA LEU A 131 -28.99 -0.09 -10.63
C LEU A 131 -29.51 -1.04 -11.73
N LEU A 132 -30.54 -0.65 -12.49
CA LEU A 132 -31.03 -1.40 -13.64
C LEU A 132 -29.98 -1.45 -14.77
N GLU A 133 -29.23 -0.37 -14.99
CA GLU A 133 -28.18 -0.28 -16.00
C GLU A 133 -26.78 -0.70 -15.48
N LYS A 134 -26.70 -1.29 -14.29
CA LYS A 134 -25.44 -1.63 -13.60
C LYS A 134 -24.44 -2.35 -14.49
N ASN A 135 -24.85 -3.43 -15.17
CA ASN A 135 -23.93 -4.22 -16.00
C ASN A 135 -23.34 -3.40 -17.14
N LYS A 136 -24.16 -2.57 -17.80
CA LYS A 136 -23.71 -1.69 -18.87
C LYS A 136 -22.73 -0.63 -18.36
N ILE A 137 -22.94 -0.10 -17.15
CA ILE A 137 -22.01 0.84 -16.52
C ILE A 137 -20.68 0.14 -16.21
N LEU A 138 -20.72 -1.08 -15.65
CA LEU A 138 -19.52 -1.87 -15.36
C LEU A 138 -18.74 -2.22 -16.63
N GLU A 139 -19.42 -2.67 -17.69
CA GLU A 139 -18.83 -2.90 -19.02
C GLU A 139 -18.15 -1.62 -19.52
N LYS A 140 -18.86 -0.48 -19.44
CA LYS A 140 -18.32 0.80 -19.90
C LYS A 140 -17.11 1.27 -19.11
N ALA A 141 -17.07 1.00 -17.80
CA ALA A 141 -15.91 1.27 -16.96
C ALA A 141 -14.73 0.38 -17.35
N ASN A 142 -14.97 -0.92 -17.56
CA ASN A 142 -13.95 -1.91 -17.92
C ASN A 142 -13.38 -1.70 -19.33
N GLU A 143 -14.10 -1.08 -20.26
CA GLU A 143 -13.56 -0.65 -21.56
C GLU A 143 -12.41 0.37 -21.44
N LYS A 144 -12.27 1.07 -20.30
CA LYS A 144 -11.27 2.13 -20.13
C LYS A 144 -9.89 1.62 -19.75
N ASP A 145 -9.80 0.45 -19.13
CA ASP A 145 -8.53 -0.18 -18.78
C ASP A 145 -8.52 -1.67 -19.14
N PRO A 146 -8.32 -1.98 -20.44
CA PRO A 146 -8.27 -3.38 -20.90
C PRO A 146 -7.08 -4.15 -20.31
N VAL A 147 -6.03 -3.45 -19.86
CA VAL A 147 -4.85 -4.09 -19.25
C VAL A 147 -5.22 -4.61 -17.87
N LEU A 148 -5.83 -3.78 -17.01
CA LEU A 148 -6.29 -4.19 -15.70
C LEU A 148 -7.30 -5.35 -15.78
N VAL A 149 -8.25 -5.28 -16.73
CA VAL A 149 -9.21 -6.36 -16.97
C VAL A 149 -8.48 -7.64 -17.41
N GLY A 150 -7.50 -7.53 -18.31
CA GLY A 150 -6.67 -8.66 -18.76
C GLY A 150 -5.88 -9.33 -17.63
N LEU A 151 -5.51 -8.58 -16.60
CA LEU A 151 -4.87 -9.09 -15.38
C LEU A 151 -5.87 -9.67 -14.36
N GLY A 152 -7.16 -9.70 -14.70
CA GLY A 152 -8.24 -10.22 -13.85
C GLY A 152 -8.81 -9.19 -12.88
N GLY A 153 -8.43 -7.92 -12.99
CA GLY A 153 -8.93 -6.80 -12.17
C GLY A 153 -10.19 -6.15 -12.77
N GLY A 154 -10.36 -4.86 -12.52
CA GLY A 154 -11.40 -4.02 -13.13
C GLY A 154 -12.61 -3.79 -12.22
N ALA A 155 -13.59 -3.04 -12.73
CA ALA A 155 -14.84 -2.77 -12.04
C ALA A 155 -15.64 -4.07 -11.85
N LYS A 156 -15.84 -4.47 -10.59
CA LYS A 156 -16.52 -5.71 -10.20
C LYS A 156 -17.95 -5.48 -9.74
N ASP A 157 -18.20 -4.33 -9.11
CA ASP A 157 -19.50 -4.05 -8.50
C ASP A 157 -19.85 -2.56 -8.55
N LEU A 158 -21.13 -2.27 -8.37
CA LEU A 158 -21.67 -0.92 -8.35
C LEU A 158 -22.75 -0.82 -7.27
N ASN A 159 -22.62 0.18 -6.40
CA ASN A 159 -23.61 0.54 -5.40
C ASN A 159 -24.08 1.99 -5.58
N VAL A 160 -25.28 2.29 -5.09
CA VAL A 160 -25.84 3.65 -5.16
C VAL A 160 -26.49 4.02 -3.85
N LYS A 161 -26.13 5.19 -3.32
CA LYS A 161 -26.64 5.77 -2.07
C LYS A 161 -27.31 7.11 -2.36
N VAL A 162 -28.39 7.39 -1.64
CA VAL A 162 -28.97 8.74 -1.59
C VAL A 162 -28.63 9.29 -0.21
N LEU A 163 -28.03 10.47 -0.16
CA LEU A 163 -27.65 11.15 1.07
C LEU A 163 -28.43 12.46 1.15
N ASP A 164 -29.18 12.65 2.22
CA ASP A 164 -29.81 13.92 2.53
C ASP A 164 -28.78 14.83 3.20
N THR A 165 -28.56 16.02 2.63
CA THR A 165 -27.60 17.00 3.12
C THR A 165 -28.23 18.37 3.28
N PHE A 166 -27.53 19.29 3.94
CA PHE A 166 -27.97 20.68 4.07
C PHE A 166 -28.09 21.43 2.72
N ARG A 167 -27.44 20.92 1.65
CA ARG A 167 -27.53 21.49 0.29
C ARG A 167 -28.58 20.80 -0.59
N GLY A 168 -29.40 19.92 0.00
CA GLY A 168 -30.34 19.06 -0.71
C GLY A 168 -29.83 17.63 -0.89
N PRO A 169 -30.64 16.76 -1.51
CA PRO A 169 -30.29 15.36 -1.70
C PRO A 169 -29.14 15.20 -2.71
N MET A 170 -28.24 14.27 -2.41
CA MET A 170 -27.11 13.88 -3.25
C MET A 170 -27.22 12.39 -3.58
N LEU A 171 -26.98 12.05 -4.85
CA LEU A 171 -26.92 10.67 -5.30
C LEU A 171 -25.45 10.28 -5.48
N ILE A 172 -24.97 9.28 -4.75
CA ILE A 172 -23.59 8.81 -4.80
C ILE A 172 -23.58 7.43 -5.47
N VAL A 173 -22.90 7.33 -6.60
CA VAL A 173 -22.64 6.06 -7.28
C VAL A 173 -21.23 5.61 -6.89
N GLU A 174 -21.11 4.39 -6.39
CA GLU A 174 -19.85 3.79 -5.93
C GLU A 174 -19.48 2.67 -6.90
N LEU A 175 -18.36 2.82 -7.60
CA LEU A 175 -17.74 1.74 -8.39
C LEU A 175 -16.76 1.00 -7.49
N HIS A 176 -16.94 -0.30 -7.36
CA HIS A 176 -16.00 -1.16 -6.64
C HIS A 176 -15.06 -1.80 -7.67
N VAL A 177 -13.78 -1.48 -7.59
CA VAL A 177 -12.76 -1.83 -8.59
C VAL A 177 -11.70 -2.69 -7.94
N ASP A 178 -11.41 -3.85 -8.52
CA ASP A 178 -10.25 -4.66 -8.17
C ASP A 178 -9.02 -4.07 -8.87
N CYS A 179 -8.15 -3.43 -8.09
CA CYS A 179 -6.97 -2.72 -8.58
C CYS A 179 -5.71 -3.60 -8.65
N LYS A 180 -5.80 -4.89 -8.30
CA LYS A 180 -4.64 -5.78 -8.16
C LYS A 180 -3.57 -5.19 -7.24
N ASP A 181 -2.39 -4.92 -7.78
CA ASP A 181 -1.23 -4.45 -7.02
C ASP A 181 -1.10 -2.92 -7.00
N ALA A 182 -2.06 -2.19 -7.61
CA ALA A 182 -2.12 -0.74 -7.57
C ALA A 182 -2.96 -0.22 -6.40
N MET A 183 -2.62 0.99 -5.92
CA MET A 183 -3.47 1.77 -5.02
C MET A 183 -4.65 2.37 -5.77
#